data_AF-A0A1H3JFI4-F1
#
_entry.id   AF-A0A1H3JFI4-F1
#
_cell.length_a   1.000
_cell.length_b   1.000
_cell.length_c   1.000
_cell.angle_alpha   90.00
_cell.angle_beta   90.00
_cell.angle_gamma   90.00
#
_symmetry.space_group_name_H-M   'P 1'
#
loop_
_entity.id
_entity.type
_entity.pdbx_description
1 polymer ?
#
loop_
_entity_poly.entity_id
_entity_poly.type
_entity_poly.pdbx_seq_one_letter_code
_entity_poly.pdbx_strand_id
1 'polypeptide(L)'
;MRDPFKIEQPTCISFSGGRTSAYMLWRVLQANGGLPADAVVCFANTGKEVEATLRFVRDCAEHWQVPIHWLEYRPIEPGFVVVDFDTASRAGEPFEMLVRKRQYLPNPVARGCH
;
A
#
# COMPACT_ATOMS: atom_id res chain seq x y z
N MET A 1 -16.34 25.44 3.12
CA MET A 1 -16.01 24.28 2.25
C MET A 1 -15.28 23.26 3.10
N ARG A 2 -15.65 21.97 3.04
CA ARG A 2 -15.00 20.92 3.84
C ARG A 2 -13.63 20.60 3.25
N ASP A 3 -12.61 20.43 4.09
CA ASP A 3 -11.30 19.95 3.63
C ASP A 3 -11.43 18.47 3.24
N PRO A 4 -11.19 18.09 1.97
CA PRO A 4 -11.33 16.70 1.51
C PRO A 4 -10.31 15.74 2.13
N PHE A 5 -9.26 16.26 2.77
CA PHE A 5 -8.22 15.46 3.42
C PHE A 5 -8.45 15.26 4.92
N LYS A 6 -9.49 15.89 5.49
CA LYS A 6 -9.87 15.68 6.89
C LYS A 6 -10.50 14.31 7.06
N ILE A 7 -9.91 13.49 7.92
CA ILE A 7 -10.43 12.17 8.29
C ILE A 7 -11.25 12.34 9.57
N GLU A 8 -12.49 11.84 9.52
CA GLU A 8 -13.46 11.93 10.63
C GLU A 8 -13.96 10.53 11.05
N GLN A 9 -13.53 9.49 10.34
CA GLN A 9 -14.00 8.12 10.48
C GLN A 9 -12.85 7.15 10.16
N PRO A 10 -12.95 5.88 10.61
CA PRO A 10 -11.94 4.87 10.31
C PRO A 10 -11.65 4.78 8.81
N THR A 11 -10.38 4.88 8.44
CA THR A 11 -9.98 5.07 7.04
C THR A 11 -8.79 4.18 6.67
N CYS A 12 -8.91 3.45 5.56
CA CYS A 12 -7.78 2.75 4.94
C CYS A 12 -7.25 3.59 3.77
N ILE A 13 -5.97 3.96 3.83
CA ILE A 13 -5.28 4.77 2.84
C ILE A 13 -4.39 3.86 1.99
N SER A 14 -4.80 3.61 0.75
CA SER A 14 -3.97 2.88 -0.21
C SER A 14 -2.85 3.78 -0.74
N PHE A 15 -1.60 3.44 -0.41
CA PHE A 15 -0.42 4.18 -0.80
C PHE A 15 0.44 3.35 -1.76
N SER A 16 0.34 3.63 -3.06
CA SER A 16 1.02 2.88 -4.12
C SER A 16 2.51 3.17 -4.31
N GLY A 17 3.11 4.04 -3.48
CA GLY A 17 4.51 4.46 -3.65
C GLY A 17 4.77 5.40 -4.84
N GLY A 18 3.73 6.01 -5.40
CA GLY A 18 3.82 6.98 -6.49
C GLY A 18 3.64 8.42 -6.02
N ARG A 19 3.99 9.38 -6.88
CA ARG A 19 3.86 10.83 -6.60
C ARG A 19 2.47 11.25 -6.14
N THR A 20 1.41 10.77 -6.81
CA THR A 20 0.03 11.17 -6.50
C THR A 20 -0.43 10.62 -5.15
N SER A 21 -0.13 9.36 -4.86
CA SER A 21 -0.49 8.76 -3.57
C SER A 21 0.33 9.34 -2.42
N ALA A 22 1.59 9.74 -2.68
CA ALA A 22 2.42 10.44 -1.70
C ALA A 22 1.90 11.85 -1.40
N TYR A 23 1.50 12.58 -2.45
CA TYR A 23 0.88 13.89 -2.29
C TYR A 23 -0.44 13.80 -1.49
N MET A 24 -1.26 12.79 -1.78
CA MET A 24 -2.50 12.54 -1.03
C MET A 24 -2.21 12.28 0.45
N LEU A 25 -1.28 11.38 0.77
CA LEU A 25 -0.89 11.08 2.16
C LEU A 25 -0.36 12.34 2.85
N TRP A 26 0.55 13.08 2.20
CA TRP A 26 1.06 14.34 2.74
C TRP A 26 -0.05 15.34 3.07
N ARG A 27 -1.05 15.51 2.18
CA ARG A 27 -2.20 16.39 2.43
C ARG A 27 -3.06 15.91 3.61
N VAL A 28 -3.26 14.59 3.75
CA VAL A 28 -3.93 13.99 4.91
C VAL A 28 -3.18 14.34 6.19
N LEU A 29 -1.85 14.18 6.22
CA LEU A 29 -1.05 14.50 7.41
C LEU A 29 -1.17 15.99 7.78
N GLN A 30 -1.12 16.89 6.80
CA GLN A 30 -1.28 18.33 7.04
C GLN A 30 -2.68 18.69 7.59
N ALA A 31 -3.74 18.11 7.04
CA ALA A 31 -5.12 18.40 7.46
C ALA A 31 -5.47 17.84 8.85
N ASN A 32 -4.75 16.81 9.30
CA ASN A 32 -5.04 16.09 10.55
C ASN A 32 -3.98 16.29 11.64
N GLY A 33 -2.88 17.01 11.37
CA GLY A 33 -1.80 17.22 12.33
C GLY A 33 -0.96 15.95 12.58
N GLY A 34 -0.87 15.08 11.58
CA GLY A 34 -0.32 13.73 11.68
C GLY A 34 -1.28 12.67 11.12
N LEU A 35 -0.94 11.39 11.29
CA LEU A 35 -1.84 10.30 10.93
C LEU A 35 -2.89 10.13 12.05
N PRO A 36 -4.21 10.19 11.74
CA PRO A 36 -5.26 9.88 12.70
C PRO A 36 -5.13 8.46 13.27
N ALA A 37 -5.53 8.26 14.53
CA ALA A 37 -5.39 6.97 15.22
C ALA A 37 -6.23 5.84 14.60
N ASP A 38 -7.32 6.18 13.90
CA ASP A 38 -8.22 5.28 13.21
C ASP A 38 -7.92 5.17 11.70
N ALA A 39 -6.83 5.77 11.23
CA ALA A 39 -6.36 5.66 9.87
C ALA A 39 -5.21 4.64 9.77
N VAL A 40 -5.26 3.80 8.73
CA VAL A 40 -4.18 2.87 8.40
C VAL A 40 -3.67 3.16 6.99
N VAL A 41 -2.35 3.19 6.81
CA VAL A 41 -1.73 3.38 5.50
C VAL A 41 -1.18 2.04 5.03
N CYS A 42 -1.58 1.58 3.85
CA CYS A 42 -1.19 0.28 3.32
C CYS A 42 -0.49 0.43 1.96
N PHE A 43 0.64 -0.25 1.79
CA PHE A 43 1.34 -0.45 0.52
C PHE A 43 1.27 -1.93 0.14
N ALA A 44 0.63 -2.23 -0.99
CA ALA A 44 0.49 -3.61 -1.47
C ALA A 44 1.68 -3.96 -2.39
N ASN A 45 2.69 -4.65 -1.85
CA ASN A 45 3.85 -5.08 -2.61
C ASN A 45 3.50 -6.27 -3.51
N THR A 46 3.64 -6.09 -4.82
CA THR A 46 3.45 -7.15 -5.80
C THR A 46 4.68 -8.05 -5.95
N GLY A 47 5.82 -7.62 -5.39
CA GLY A 47 7.15 -8.17 -5.65
C GLY A 47 7.75 -7.76 -6.98
N LYS A 48 7.03 -6.99 -7.81
CA LYS A 48 7.50 -6.51 -9.12
C LYS A 48 7.83 -5.02 -9.16
N GLU A 49 7.72 -4.35 -8.01
CA GLU A 49 8.04 -2.94 -7.93
C GLU A 49 9.53 -2.70 -8.13
N VAL A 50 9.87 -1.57 -8.73
CA VAL A 50 11.27 -1.16 -8.83
C VAL A 50 11.80 -0.77 -7.45
N GLU A 51 13.06 -1.07 -7.19
CA GLU A 51 13.72 -0.80 -5.90
C GLU A 51 13.60 0.67 -5.45
N ALA A 52 13.59 1.61 -6.39
CA ALA A 52 13.38 3.03 -6.11
C ALA A 52 12.01 3.33 -5.48
N THR A 53 10.94 2.62 -5.89
CA THR A 53 9.61 2.74 -5.29
C THR A 53 9.64 2.22 -3.86
N LEU A 54 10.30 1.10 -3.61
CA LEU A 54 10.41 0.52 -2.27
C LEU A 54 11.14 1.47 -1.31
N ARG A 55 12.28 2.02 -1.75
CA ARG A 55 13.03 3.02 -0.97
C ARG A 55 12.19 4.26 -0.71
N PHE A 56 11.48 4.75 -1.72
CA PHE A 56 10.62 5.91 -1.57
C PHE A 56 9.49 5.68 -0.54
N VAL A 57 8.84 4.51 -0.56
CA VAL A 57 7.82 4.17 0.44
C VAL A 57 8.39 4.14 1.85
N ARG A 58 9.56 3.51 2.04
CA ARG A 58 10.26 3.49 3.32
C ARG A 58 10.62 4.91 3.78
N ASP A 59 11.22 5.72 2.91
CA ASP A 59 11.66 7.07 3.23
C ASP A 59 10.48 7.98 3.59
N CYS A 60 9.30 7.79 2.95
CA CYS A 60 8.07 8.47 3.34
C CYS A 60 7.64 8.11 4.78
N ALA A 61 7.67 6.82 5.13
CA ALA A 61 7.33 6.37 6.48
C ALA A 61 8.29 6.95 7.53
N GLU A 62 9.59 6.92 7.26
CA GLU A 62 10.64 7.43 8.16
C GLU A 62 10.56 8.96 8.32
N HIS A 63 10.53 9.71 7.23
CA HIS A 63 10.54 11.18 7.27
C HIS A 63 9.26 11.78 7.84
N TRP A 64 8.12 11.13 7.62
CA TRP A 64 6.85 11.59 8.18
C TRP A 64 6.54 10.99 9.54
N GLN A 65 7.34 10.03 10.00
CA GLN A 65 7.13 9.27 11.24
C GLN A 65 5.74 8.63 11.29
N VAL A 66 5.33 8.05 10.16
CA VAL A 66 4.00 7.45 9.97
C VAL A 66 4.17 5.98 9.59
N PRO A 67 3.48 5.04 10.28
CA PRO A 67 3.53 3.64 9.88
C PRO A 67 2.87 3.44 8.52
N ILE A 68 3.62 2.87 7.59
CA ILE A 68 3.10 2.36 6.32
C ILE A 68 3.19 0.84 6.40
N HIS A 69 2.04 0.16 6.34
CA HIS A 69 1.96 -1.29 6.43
C HIS A 69 2.21 -1.91 5.05
N TRP A 70 3.30 -2.67 4.93
CA TRP A 70 3.64 -3.37 3.70
C TRP A 70 2.93 -4.72 3.70
N LEU A 71 2.08 -4.92 2.71
CA LEU A 71 1.27 -6.11 2.57
C LEU A 71 1.70 -6.89 1.34
N GLU A 72 1.84 -8.20 1.49
CA GLU A 72 2.02 -9.09 0.35
C GLU A 72 0.92 -10.11 0.29
N TYR A 73 0.42 -10.35 -0.91
CA TYR A 73 -0.59 -11.36 -1.16
C TYR A 73 -0.16 -12.75 -0.69
N ARG A 74 -1.08 -13.49 -0.06
CA ARG A 74 -0.95 -14.92 0.24
C ARG A 74 -2.24 -15.64 -0.17
N PRO A 75 -2.18 -16.86 -0.74
CA PRO A 75 -3.37 -17.55 -1.23
C PRO A 75 -4.27 -18.11 -0.12
N ILE A 76 -3.76 -18.21 1.11
CA ILE A 76 -4.45 -18.77 2.29
C ILE A 76 -4.82 -17.63 3.23
N GLU A 77 -5.95 -17.77 3.94
CA GLU A 77 -6.38 -16.84 4.98
C GLU A 77 -5.24 -16.52 5.97
N PRO A 78 -5.02 -15.23 6.33
CA PRO A 78 -5.89 -14.08 6.11
C PRO A 78 -5.79 -13.41 4.72
N GLY A 79 -5.10 -14.03 3.76
CA GLY A 79 -4.99 -13.55 2.38
C GLY A 79 -3.79 -12.63 2.13
N PHE A 80 -3.03 -12.29 3.17
CA PHE A 80 -1.81 -11.51 3.08
C PHE A 80 -0.84 -11.82 4.22
N VAL A 81 0.38 -11.32 4.11
CA VAL A 81 1.34 -11.22 5.21
C VAL A 81 1.85 -9.78 5.30
N VAL A 82 2.18 -9.35 6.52
CA VAL A 82 2.85 -8.07 6.76
C VAL A 82 4.36 -8.28 6.65
N VAL A 83 5.01 -7.46 5.84
CA VAL A 83 6.46 -7.44 5.66
C VAL A 83 7.01 -6.06 6.00
N ASP A 84 8.31 -5.88 5.82
CA ASP A 84 9.00 -4.59 5.89
C ASP A 84 9.85 -4.38 4.64
N PHE A 85 10.59 -3.27 4.60
CA PHE A 85 11.48 -2.96 3.49
C PHE A 85 12.49 -4.08 3.24
N ASP A 86 13.05 -4.72 4.27
CA ASP A 86 14.11 -5.71 4.13
C ASP A 86 13.56 -7.07 3.68
N THR A 87 12.38 -7.45 4.16
CA THR A 87 11.74 -8.75 3.92
C THR A 87 10.79 -8.78 2.72
N ALA A 88 10.46 -7.62 2.14
CA ALA A 88 9.62 -7.53 0.95
C ALA A 88 10.19 -8.29 -0.26
N SER A 89 9.36 -9.08 -0.91
CA SER A 89 9.62 -9.78 -2.16
C SER A 89 10.06 -8.80 -3.25
N ARG A 90 11.01 -9.23 -4.10
CA ARG A 90 11.56 -8.47 -5.24
C ARG A 90 11.57 -9.24 -6.56
N ALA A 91 11.13 -10.50 -6.54
CA ALA A 91 11.11 -11.36 -7.72
C ALA A 91 9.69 -11.68 -8.21
N GLY A 92 8.68 -10.95 -7.72
CA GLY A 92 7.29 -11.05 -8.16
C GLY A 92 6.48 -12.20 -7.59
N GLU A 93 6.98 -12.86 -6.53
CA GLU A 93 6.35 -14.01 -5.88
C GLU A 93 4.89 -13.74 -5.45
N PRO A 94 4.55 -12.59 -4.83
CA PRO A 94 3.17 -12.27 -4.46
C PRO A 94 2.23 -12.23 -5.66
N PHE A 95 2.63 -11.57 -6.75
CA PHE A 95 1.85 -11.49 -7.98
C PHE A 95 1.71 -12.87 -8.66
N GLU A 96 2.78 -13.67 -8.67
CA GLU A 96 2.74 -15.01 -9.23
C GLU A 96 1.77 -15.92 -8.47
N MET A 97 1.79 -15.87 -7.13
CA MET A 97 0.84 -16.61 -6.30
C MET A 97 -0.62 -16.25 -6.62
N LEU A 98 -0.91 -14.97 -6.87
CA LEU A 98 -2.24 -14.51 -7.26
C LEU A 98 -2.69 -15.10 -8.61
N VAL A 99 -1.83 -15.04 -9.62
CA VAL A 99 -2.11 -15.62 -10.95
C VAL A 99 -2.35 -17.13 -10.84
N ARG A 100 -1.50 -17.84 -10.08
CA ARG A 100 -1.66 -19.27 -9.84
C ARG A 100 -2.97 -19.59 -9.11
N LYS A 101 -3.41 -18.78 -8.14
CA LYS A 101 -4.71 -19.01 -7.48
C LYS A 101 -5.89 -18.76 -8.43
N ARG A 102 -5.82 -17.69 -9.23
CA ARG A 102 -6.91 -17.29 -10.13
C ARG A 102 -6.99 -18.14 -11.40
N GLN A 103 -5.91 -18.78 -11.82
CA GLN A 103 -5.81 -19.55 -13.08
C GLN A 103 -6.03 -18.69 -14.34
N TYR A 104 -5.87 -17.37 -14.23
CA TYR A 104 -5.91 -16.43 -15.35
C TYR A 104 -5.06 -15.19 -15.05
N LEU A 105 -4.59 -14.53 -16.11
CA LEU A 105 -3.90 -13.24 -16.01
C LEU A 105 -4.91 -12.08 -15.85
N PRO A 106 -4.51 -10.98 -15.19
CA PRO A 106 -5.33 -9.76 -15.13
C PRO A 106 -5.81 -9.38 -16.53
N ASN A 107 -7.12 -9.22 -16.67
CA ASN A 107 -7.74 -8.92 -17.95
C ASN A 107 -8.91 -7.93 -17.80
N PRO A 108 -9.31 -7.24 -18.88
CA PRO A 108 -10.35 -6.19 -18.79
C PRO A 108 -11.74 -6.70 -18.41
N VAL A 109 -12.00 -8.00 -18.57
CA VAL A 109 -13.32 -8.63 -18.33
C VAL A 109 -13.45 -9.05 -16.87
N ALA A 110 -12.47 -9.80 -16.36
CA ALA A 110 -12.39 -10.22 -14.97
C ALA A 110 -11.62 -9.18 -14.14
N ARG A 111 -12.34 -8.15 -13.69
CA ARG A 111 -11.78 -7.12 -12.79
C ARG A 111 -11.49 -7.74 -11.43
N GLY A 112 -10.27 -7.53 -10.92
CA GLY A 112 -9.95 -7.89 -9.55
C GLY A 112 -8.72 -7.14 -9.05
N CYS A 113 -8.79 -6.66 -7.81
CA CYS A 113 -7.65 -6.08 -7.11
C CYS A 113 -6.72 -7.19 -6.59
N HIS A 114 -5.44 -6.84 -6.37
CA HIS A 114 -4.45 -7.67 -5.69
C HIS A 114 -4.31 -7.22 -4.24
#